data_AF-A0A350YMR4-F1
#
_entry.id   AF-A0A350YMR4-F1
#
_cell.length_a   1.000
_cell.length_b   1.000
_cell.length_c   1.000
_cell.angle_alpha   90.00
_cell.angle_beta   90.00
_cell.angle_gamma   90.00
#
_symmetry.space_group_name_H-M   'P 1'
#
loop_
_entity.id
_entity.type
_entity.pdbx_description
1 polymer ?
#
loop_
_entity_poly.entity_id
_entity_poly.type
_entity_poly.pdbx_seq_one_letter_code
_entity_poly.pdbx_strand_id
1 'polypeptide(L)'
;AGSFIIFLIAMEMILGIELFKQDAHGSGSVFPIAFPLIAGAGSITTILSIKAEYSTVNIFIALLLNMVIIYFVLRLTSLFERILGKSGVSILKKVFGVILLSIAVKLFLSNTGITLVNAK
;
A
#
# COMPACT_ATOMS: atom_id res chain seq x y z
N ALA A 1 16.27 -3.46 4.56
CA ALA A 1 15.57 -2.21 4.92
C ALA A 1 14.04 -2.36 4.86
N GLY A 2 13.45 -2.85 3.75
CA GLY A 2 11.99 -2.92 3.60
C GLY A 2 11.24 -3.81 4.62
N SER A 3 11.80 -4.94 5.03
CA SER A 3 11.19 -5.84 6.04
C SER A 3 10.94 -5.15 7.38
N PHE A 4 11.81 -4.22 7.79
CA PHE A 4 11.68 -3.47 9.04
C PHE A 4 10.56 -2.43 8.97
N ILE A 5 10.41 -1.76 7.82
CA ILE A 5 9.31 -0.81 7.58
C ILE A 5 7.96 -1.55 7.64
N ILE A 6 7.87 -2.69 6.95
CA ILE A 6 6.65 -3.51 6.94
C ILE A 6 6.31 -4.01 8.35
N PHE A 7 7.31 -4.40 9.14
CA PHE A 7 7.14 -4.80 10.54
C PHE A 7 6.56 -3.68 11.41
N LEU A 8 7.12 -2.46 11.30
CA LEU A 8 6.63 -1.31 12.07
C LEU A 8 5.20 -0.92 11.67
N ILE A 9 4.87 -0.92 10.38
CA ILE A 9 3.51 -0.66 9.89
C ILE A 9 2.54 -1.73 10.42
N ALA A 10 2.92 -3.00 10.40
CA ALA A 10 2.11 -4.08 10.91
C ALA A 10 1.81 -3.93 12.40
N MET A 11 2.83 -3.61 13.21
CA MET A 11 2.64 -3.32 14.64
C MET A 11 1.73 -2.12 14.85
N GLU A 12 1.93 -1.03 14.10
CA GLU A 12 1.08 0.16 14.16
C GLU A 12 -0.41 -0.18 13.92
N MET A 13 -0.69 -1.01 12.91
CA MET A 13 -2.05 -1.45 12.56
C MET A 13 -2.70 -2.32 13.64
N ILE A 14 -1.93 -3.19 14.31
CA ILE A 14 -2.44 -4.08 15.37
C ILE A 14 -2.69 -3.30 16.67
N LEU A 15 -1.72 -2.49 17.08
CA LEU A 15 -1.78 -1.72 18.33
C LEU A 15 -2.72 -0.51 18.22
N GLY A 16 -2.97 -0.01 17.01
CA GLY A 16 -3.82 1.17 16.79
C GLY A 16 -3.16 2.47 17.26
N ILE A 17 -1.86 2.47 17.43
CA ILE A 17 -1.04 3.67 17.64
C ILE A 17 -0.66 4.25 16.28
N GLU A 18 -0.14 5.49 16.22
CA GLU A 18 0.47 6.05 15.01
C GLU A 18 1.95 6.31 15.32
N LEU A 19 2.85 5.50 14.75
CA LEU A 19 4.30 5.63 14.94
C LEU A 19 4.88 6.68 13.98
N PHE A 20 4.33 6.75 12.77
CA PHE A 20 4.67 7.75 11.77
C PHE A 20 3.64 8.88 11.78
N LYS A 21 3.84 9.87 12.65
CA LYS A 21 3.02 11.08 12.63
C LYS A 21 3.24 11.82 11.30
N GLN A 22 2.21 11.88 10.48
CA GLN A 22 2.13 12.89 9.43
C GLN A 22 1.67 14.18 10.09
N ASP A 23 2.63 14.97 10.57
CA ASP A 23 2.33 16.28 11.17
C ASP A 23 1.72 17.19 10.09
N ALA A 24 0.38 17.26 10.05
CA ALA A 24 -0.36 18.20 9.23
C ALA A 24 -0.34 19.65 9.79
N HIS A 25 0.40 19.87 10.88
CA HIS A 25 0.56 21.16 11.53
C HIS A 25 1.96 21.73 11.30
N GLY A 26 2.25 22.04 10.05
CA GLY A 26 3.48 22.73 9.64
C GLY A 26 3.20 23.59 8.42
N SER A 27 3.13 24.90 8.63
CA SER A 27 3.10 25.90 7.57
C SER A 27 4.20 25.62 6.53
N GLY A 28 3.82 25.45 5.27
CA GLY A 28 4.75 25.57 4.14
C GLY A 28 5.42 24.28 3.66
N SER A 29 4.63 23.29 3.26
CA SER A 29 4.85 22.49 2.04
C SER A 29 3.74 21.46 2.00
N VAL A 30 2.73 21.70 1.17
CA VAL A 30 1.86 20.62 0.70
C VAL A 30 2.74 19.76 -0.21
N PHE A 31 3.60 18.95 0.40
CA PHE A 31 4.27 17.87 -0.30
C PHE A 31 3.15 17.04 -0.92
N PRO A 32 3.17 16.79 -2.23
CA PRO A 32 1.91 16.81 -2.92
C PRO A 32 1.20 15.49 -2.60
N ILE A 33 0.19 15.58 -1.74
CA ILE A 33 -0.94 14.64 -1.69
C ILE A 33 -1.60 14.59 -3.10
N ALA A 34 -1.28 15.57 -3.96
CA ALA A 34 -1.58 15.69 -5.38
C ALA A 34 -0.56 15.04 -6.35
N PHE A 35 0.62 14.57 -5.92
CA PHE A 35 1.51 13.78 -6.76
C PHE A 35 1.02 12.36 -6.59
N PRO A 36 0.52 11.72 -7.64
CA PRO A 36 -0.71 10.99 -7.49
C PRO A 36 -0.42 9.77 -6.61
N LEU A 37 -1.06 9.66 -5.44
CA LEU A 37 -0.96 8.48 -4.58
C LEU A 37 -1.24 7.18 -5.35
N ILE A 38 -2.00 7.29 -6.44
CA ILE A 38 -2.38 6.23 -7.37
C ILE A 38 -1.38 6.07 -8.53
N ALA A 39 -0.72 7.15 -8.94
CA ALA A 39 0.32 7.18 -9.98
C ALA A 39 1.65 7.65 -9.38
N GLY A 40 2.12 6.88 -8.40
CA GLY A 40 3.43 7.09 -7.80
C GLY A 40 4.57 6.75 -8.77
N ALA A 41 5.80 6.87 -8.28
CA ALA A 41 7.01 6.56 -9.04
C ALA A 41 7.02 5.13 -9.64
N GLY A 42 6.36 4.17 -8.96
CA GLY A 42 6.17 2.81 -9.47
C GLY A 42 5.36 2.79 -10.76
N SER A 43 4.18 3.43 -10.78
CA SER A 43 3.31 3.50 -11.95
C SER A 43 3.99 4.22 -13.13
N ILE A 44 4.76 5.28 -12.87
CA ILE A 44 5.53 6.00 -13.90
C ILE A 44 6.60 5.09 -14.49
N THR A 45 7.36 4.38 -13.64
CA THR A 45 8.38 3.43 -14.09
C THR A 45 7.75 2.32 -14.93
N THR A 46 6.62 1.75 -14.49
CA THR A 46 5.91 0.71 -15.22
C THR A 46 5.46 1.20 -16.61
N ILE A 47 4.87 2.39 -16.71
CA ILE A 47 4.46 2.98 -18.00
C ILE A 47 5.68 3.17 -18.92
N LEU A 48 6.81 3.64 -18.39
CA LEU A 48 8.03 3.81 -19.16
C LEU A 48 8.59 2.47 -19.63
N SER A 49 8.57 1.44 -18.78
CA SER A 49 9.01 0.09 -19.13
C SER A 49 8.15 -0.53 -20.23
N ILE A 50 6.82 -0.47 -20.12
CA ILE A 50 5.92 -1.05 -21.14
C ILE A 50 5.90 -0.24 -22.45
N LYS A 51 6.25 1.05 -22.41
CA LYS A 51 6.43 1.87 -23.62
C LYS A 51 7.53 1.33 -24.54
N ALA A 52 8.52 0.60 -24.00
CA ALA A 52 9.57 -0.01 -24.82
C ALA A 52 9.06 -1.19 -25.67
N GLU A 53 7.92 -1.79 -25.32
CA GLU A 53 7.41 -3.03 -25.91
C GLU A 53 6.06 -2.83 -26.65
N TYR A 54 5.27 -1.83 -26.26
CA TYR A 54 3.91 -1.62 -26.79
C TYR A 54 3.73 -0.26 -27.46
N SER A 55 2.83 -0.21 -28.44
CA SER A 55 2.41 1.03 -29.09
C SER A 55 1.71 1.97 -28.10
N THR A 56 1.95 3.28 -28.27
CA THR A 56 1.42 4.33 -27.40
C THR A 56 -0.12 4.31 -27.31
N VAL A 57 -0.81 3.93 -28.39
CA VAL A 57 -2.27 3.84 -28.41
C VAL A 57 -2.79 2.77 -27.45
N ASN A 58 -2.16 1.59 -27.44
CA ASN A 58 -2.57 0.49 -26.56
C ASN A 58 -2.34 0.85 -25.08
N ILE A 59 -1.22 1.50 -24.79
CA ILE A 59 -0.91 1.98 -23.43
C ILE A 59 -1.94 3.01 -22.98
N PHE A 60 -2.31 3.94 -23.86
CA PHE A 60 -3.30 4.98 -23.55
C PHE A 60 -4.69 4.38 -23.26
N ILE A 61 -5.14 3.42 -24.07
CA ILE A 61 -6.40 2.71 -23.84
C ILE A 61 -6.37 1.94 -22.51
N ALA A 62 -5.28 1.21 -22.23
CA ALA A 62 -5.11 0.47 -20.98
C ALA A 62 -5.11 1.40 -19.76
N LEU A 63 -4.46 2.56 -19.87
CA LEU A 63 -4.43 3.58 -18.82
C LEU A 63 -5.83 4.15 -18.54
N LEU A 64 -6.59 4.47 -19.60
CA LEU A 64 -7.96 4.96 -19.46
C LEU A 64 -8.86 3.92 -18.78
N LEU A 65 -8.78 2.65 -19.20
CA LEU A 65 -9.53 1.56 -18.58
C LEU A 65 -9.15 1.38 -17.10
N ASN A 66 -7.85 1.43 -16.79
CA ASN A 66 -7.37 1.35 -15.40
C ASN A 66 -7.91 2.51 -14.55
N MET A 67 -7.96 3.73 -15.10
CA MET A 67 -8.55 4.88 -14.41
C MET A 67 -10.04 4.69 -14.12
N VAL A 68 -10.81 4.13 -15.07
CA VAL A 68 -12.22 3.83 -14.85
C VAL A 68 -12.38 2.82 -13.70
N ILE A 69 -11.57 1.74 -13.69
CA ILE A 69 -11.61 0.73 -12.63
C ILE A 69 -11.29 1.35 -11.27
N ILE A 70 -10.22 2.15 -11.18
CA ILE A 70 -9.81 2.82 -9.95
C ILE A 70 -10.91 3.75 -9.44
N TYR A 71 -11.53 4.52 -10.33
CA TYR A 71 -12.66 5.39 -9.98
C TYR A 71 -13.79 4.60 -9.32
N PHE A 72 -14.15 3.43 -9.87
CA PHE A 72 -15.17 2.57 -9.27
C PHE A 72 -14.73 2.01 -7.91
N VAL A 73 -13.49 1.54 -7.78
CA VAL A 73 -12.95 1.02 -6.51
C VAL A 73 -13.00 2.09 -5.41
N LEU A 74 -12.57 3.31 -5.72
CA LEU A 74 -12.62 4.43 -4.77
C LEU A 74 -14.06 4.78 -4.40
N ARG A 75 -14.97 4.82 -5.38
CA ARG A 75 -16.39 5.07 -5.12
C ARG A 75 -17.01 3.99 -4.22
N LEU A 76 -16.68 2.73 -4.46
CA LEU A 76 -17.15 1.60 -3.65
C LEU A 76 -16.55 1.60 -2.24
N THR A 77 -15.37 2.20 -2.04
CA THR A 77 -14.74 2.27 -0.71
C THR A 77 -15.68 2.91 0.32
N SER A 78 -16.40 3.98 -0.06
CA SER A 78 -17.40 4.61 0.81
C SER A 78 -18.57 3.68 1.19
N LEU A 79 -18.98 2.81 0.27
CA LEU A 79 -20.01 1.80 0.51
C LEU A 79 -19.48 0.72 1.45
N PHE A 80 -18.27 0.22 1.21
CA PHE A 80 -17.61 -0.76 2.08
C PHE A 80 -17.47 -0.23 3.50
N GLU A 81 -17.04 1.01 3.67
CA GLU A 81 -16.93 1.65 4.99
C GLU A 81 -18.28 1.68 5.72
N ARG A 82 -19.38 1.98 5.00
CA ARG A 82 -20.72 2.00 5.57
C ARG A 82 -21.24 0.61 5.94
N ILE A 83 -20.93 -0.41 5.15
CA ILE A 83 -21.32 -1.81 5.41
C ILE A 83 -20.57 -2.38 6.62
N LEU A 84 -19.25 -2.15 6.70
CA LEU A 84 -18.42 -2.66 7.79
C LEU A 84 -18.60 -1.85 9.09
N GLY A 85 -18.91 -0.56 8.96
CA GLY A 85 -18.94 0.39 10.06
C GLY A 85 -17.56 0.62 10.68
N LYS A 86 -17.48 1.55 11.64
CA LYS A 86 -16.21 1.91 12.31
C LYS A 86 -15.54 0.70 12.99
N SER A 87 -16.32 -0.18 13.59
CA SER A 87 -15.81 -1.38 14.26
C SER A 87 -15.29 -2.41 13.26
N GLY A 88 -16.01 -2.67 12.16
CA GLY A 88 -15.58 -3.63 11.15
C GLY A 88 -14.31 -3.19 10.43
N VAL A 89 -14.18 -1.89 10.13
CA VAL A 89 -12.95 -1.32 9.55
C VAL A 89 -11.77 -1.47 10.52
N SER A 90 -11.97 -1.24 11.82
CA SER A 90 -10.92 -1.43 12.83
C SER A 90 -10.47 -2.89 12.94
N ILE A 91 -11.41 -3.84 12.94
CA ILE A 91 -11.10 -5.28 12.93
C ILE A 91 -10.33 -5.64 11.66
N LEU A 92 -10.80 -5.17 10.49
CA LEU A 92 -10.14 -5.41 9.22
C LEU A 92 -8.70 -4.89 9.21
N LYS A 93 -8.48 -3.65 9.71
CA LYS A 93 -7.14 -3.06 9.87
C LYS A 93 -6.24 -3.96 10.73
N LYS A 94 -6.74 -4.48 11.85
CA LYS A 94 -5.97 -5.39 12.72
C LYS A 94 -5.66 -6.72 12.02
N VAL A 95 -6.61 -7.30 11.28
CA VAL A 95 -6.40 -8.54 10.52
C VAL A 95 -5.31 -8.37 9.46
N PHE A 96 -5.37 -7.29 8.68
CA PHE A 96 -4.30 -6.96 7.74
C PHE A 96 -2.96 -6.73 8.43
N GLY A 97 -2.96 -6.10 9.62
CA GLY A 97 -1.77 -5.97 10.45
C GLY A 97 -1.15 -7.32 10.80
N VAL A 98 -1.94 -8.31 11.20
CA VAL A 98 -1.44 -9.68 11.50
C VAL A 98 -0.86 -10.36 10.25
N ILE A 99 -1.52 -10.23 9.10
CA ILE A 99 -1.00 -10.76 7.83
C ILE A 99 0.34 -10.09 7.48
N LEU A 100 0.39 -8.76 7.60
CA LEU A 100 1.57 -7.98 7.27
C LEU A 100 2.74 -8.28 8.23
N LEU A 101 2.45 -8.54 9.50
CA LEU A 101 3.45 -8.98 10.49
C LEU A 101 4.05 -10.33 10.11
N SER A 102 3.21 -11.28 9.68
CA SER A 102 3.68 -12.59 9.18
C SER A 102 4.59 -12.43 7.96
N ILE A 103 4.20 -11.58 7.00
CA ILE A 103 5.02 -11.25 5.83
C ILE A 103 6.34 -10.59 6.26
N ALA A 104 6.31 -9.67 7.22
CA ALA A 104 7.50 -9.00 7.72
C ALA A 104 8.49 -9.98 8.35
N VAL A 105 8.02 -10.90 9.18
CA VAL A 105 8.84 -11.96 9.79
C VAL A 105 9.46 -12.86 8.70
N LYS A 106 8.65 -13.29 7.71
CA LYS A 106 9.14 -14.09 6.58
C LYS A 106 10.23 -13.36 5.80
N LEU A 107 10.01 -12.10 5.46
CA LEU A 107 10.98 -11.27 4.75
C LEU A 107 12.24 -11.03 5.61
N PHE A 108 12.09 -10.84 6.92
CA PHE A 108 13.22 -10.64 7.82
C PHE A 108 14.15 -11.86 7.82
N LEU A 109 13.59 -13.07 8.03
CA LEU A 109 14.35 -14.32 7.99
C LEU A 109 15.01 -14.55 6.62
N SER A 110 14.29 -14.27 5.53
CA SER A 110 14.82 -14.43 4.18
C SER A 110 15.94 -13.45 3.83
N ASN A 111 15.91 -12.22 4.36
CA ASN A 111 16.90 -11.18 4.03
C ASN A 111 18.14 -11.22 4.94
N THR A 112 18.01 -11.72 6.17
CA THR A 112 19.15 -11.87 7.09
C THR A 112 19.92 -13.18 6.90
N GLY A 113 19.42 -14.10 6.06
CA GLY A 113 20.04 -15.40 5.83
C GLY A 113 19.94 -16.35 7.04
N ILE A 114 19.14 -16.00 8.06
CA ILE A 114 18.89 -16.84 9.23
C ILE A 114 17.90 -17.92 8.80
N THR A 115 18.41 -19.00 8.22
CA THR A 115 17.63 -20.22 8.00
C THR A 115 17.35 -20.88 9.34
N LEU A 116 16.10 -20.83 9.80
CA LEU A 116 15.64 -21.66 10.91
C LEU A 116 15.61 -23.11 10.42
N VAL A 117 16.76 -23.80 10.51
CA VAL A 117 16.96 -25.17 10.04
C VAL A 117 16.07 -26.20 10.77
N ASN A 118 15.28 -25.80 11.79
CA ASN A 118 14.60 -26.75 12.67
C ASN A 118 13.12 -26.45 12.99
N ALA A 119 12.40 -25.71 12.15
CA ALA A 119 10.94 -25.66 12.24
C ALA A 119 10.34 -26.72 11.32
N LYS A 120 10.25 -27.96 11.82
CA LYS A 120 9.27 -28.94 11.33
C LYS A 120 7.90 -28.62 11.92
#